data_AF-A0A0A2BM49-F1
#
_entry.id   AF-A0A0A2BM49-F1
#
_cell.length_a   1.000
_cell.length_b   1.000
_cell.length_c   1.000
_cell.angle_alpha   90.00
_cell.angle_beta   90.00
_cell.angle_gamma   90.00
#
_symmetry.space_group_name_H-M   'P 1'
#
loop_
_entity.id
_entity.type
_entity.pdbx_description
1 polymer ?
#
loop_
_entity_poly.entity_id
_entity_poly.type
_entity_poly.pdbx_seq_one_letter_code
_entity_poly.pdbx_strand_id
1 'polypeptide(L)'
;MAVVTLSEMMEAGAHFGHQTRRWNPKMSRYIYSARNGVHIIDLVKTAICMNNAYKWTRNAAKSGKRFLFVGTKKQASEVVAQEAARCGASYVNQRWLGGMLTNWTTMKARIDRLKDLERMESSGAIAMRPKKEASVLRHELERLRKYLGGLKGMKRLPDVVVLVDQRRETNAVLEARKLDIPLISMLDTNCDPDLCEVPIPCNDDAVRSVQLVLGRLADAINEGRHGSNDQRGRQRY
;
A
#
# COMPACT_ATOMS: atom_id res chain seq x y z
N MET A 1 -10.15 -8.44 20.88
CA MET A 1 -8.74 -8.90 20.84
C MET A 1 -7.87 -7.77 20.33
N ALA A 2 -6.63 -7.67 20.82
CA ALA A 2 -5.65 -6.76 20.23
C ALA A 2 -5.35 -7.23 18.79
N VAL A 3 -5.31 -6.29 17.84
CA VAL A 3 -5.05 -6.57 16.42
C VAL A 3 -3.64 -7.14 16.22
N VAL A 4 -2.69 -6.63 17.00
CA VAL A 4 -1.29 -7.05 17.02
C VAL A 4 -0.79 -6.97 18.46
N THR A 5 0.01 -7.94 18.88
CA THR A 5 0.67 -7.97 20.19
C THR A 5 2.01 -7.21 20.14
N LEU A 6 2.48 -6.71 21.30
CA LEU A 6 3.80 -6.07 21.36
C LEU A 6 4.93 -7.02 20.97
N SER A 7 4.82 -8.30 21.33
CA SER A 7 5.80 -9.34 20.97
C SER A 7 5.92 -9.50 19.45
N GLU A 8 4.80 -9.61 18.73
CA GLU A 8 4.80 -9.68 17.26
C GLU A 8 5.47 -8.44 16.63
N MET A 9 5.17 -7.22 17.14
CA MET A 9 5.79 -5.99 16.64
C MET A 9 7.31 -5.95 16.91
N MET A 10 7.73 -6.47 18.07
CA MET A 10 9.14 -6.51 18.45
C MET A 10 9.92 -7.49 17.57
N GLU A 11 9.38 -8.70 17.36
CA GLU A 11 9.95 -9.74 16.49
C GLU A 11 10.00 -9.32 15.02
N ALA A 12 9.00 -8.56 14.56
CA ALA A 12 8.97 -8.00 13.21
C ALA A 12 9.96 -6.84 13.01
N GLY A 13 10.56 -6.33 14.09
CA GLY A 13 11.48 -5.19 14.05
C GLY A 13 10.79 -3.84 13.80
N ALA A 14 9.51 -3.71 14.16
CA ALA A 14 8.71 -2.51 13.90
C ALA A 14 9.15 -1.28 14.73
N HIS A 15 9.91 -1.50 15.80
CA HIS A 15 10.38 -0.46 16.72
C HIS A 15 11.63 0.28 16.23
N PHE A 16 12.35 -0.25 15.23
CA PHE A 16 13.53 0.44 14.70
C PHE A 16 13.10 1.58 13.78
N GLY A 17 13.58 2.79 14.06
CA GLY A 17 13.49 3.91 13.15
C GLY A 17 14.79 4.15 12.38
N HIS A 18 14.91 5.35 11.81
CA HIS A 18 16.11 5.82 11.13
C HIS A 18 17.14 6.42 12.10
N GLN A 19 18.31 6.76 11.54
CA GLN A 19 19.37 7.49 12.24
C GLN A 19 18.88 8.85 12.76
N THR A 20 19.38 9.29 13.92
CA THR A 20 18.97 10.54 14.57
C THR A 20 19.14 11.81 13.73
N ARG A 21 20.08 11.81 12.79
CA ARG A 21 20.27 12.91 11.82
C ARG A 21 19.21 13.00 10.72
N ARG A 22 18.37 11.97 10.55
CA ARG A 22 17.41 11.83 9.44
C ARG A 22 15.95 11.82 9.93
N TRP A 23 15.66 12.42 11.08
CA TRP A 23 14.33 12.42 11.66
C TRP A 23 13.54 13.69 11.34
N ASN A 24 12.21 13.61 11.47
CA ASN A 24 11.30 14.74 11.45
C ASN A 24 10.92 15.09 12.90
N PRO A 25 11.11 16.34 13.38
CA PRO A 25 10.77 16.75 14.74
C PRO A 25 9.31 16.48 15.14
N LYS A 26 8.37 16.49 14.18
CA LYS A 26 6.95 16.21 14.44
C LYS A 26 6.69 14.75 14.85
N MET A 27 7.60 13.83 14.51
CA MET A 27 7.57 12.43 14.94
C MET A 27 8.00 12.23 16.40
N SER A 28 8.48 13.27 17.09
CA SER A 28 8.85 13.22 18.53
C SER A 28 7.78 12.56 19.40
N ARG A 29 6.50 12.80 19.12
CA ARG A 29 5.37 12.19 19.85
C ARG A 29 5.30 10.66 19.74
N TYR A 30 5.87 10.06 18.69
CA TYR A 30 5.89 8.62 18.44
C TYR A 30 7.24 7.96 18.72
N ILE A 31 8.28 8.75 19.00
CA ILE A 31 9.62 8.26 19.32
C ILE A 31 9.72 8.05 20.83
N TYR A 32 10.19 6.87 21.24
CA TYR A 32 10.41 6.53 22.64
C TYR A 32 11.77 7.02 23.14
N SER A 33 12.84 6.68 22.43
CA SER A 33 14.21 7.09 22.76
C SER A 33 15.13 6.98 21.54
N ALA A 34 16.41 7.27 21.71
CA ALA A 34 17.45 6.93 20.73
C ALA A 34 18.53 6.08 21.40
N ARG A 35 18.99 5.02 20.73
CA ARG A 35 20.09 4.17 21.17
C ARG A 35 21.05 3.95 20.00
N ASN A 36 22.35 4.07 20.25
CA ASN A 36 23.40 3.88 19.23
C ASN A 36 23.17 4.70 17.94
N GLY A 37 22.65 5.92 18.08
CA GLY A 37 22.38 6.81 16.94
C GLY A 37 21.14 6.45 16.10
N VAL A 38 20.32 5.48 16.54
CA VAL A 38 19.06 5.09 15.89
C VAL A 38 17.88 5.41 16.80
N HIS A 39 16.82 5.98 16.23
CA HIS A 39 15.58 6.23 16.97
C HIS A 39 14.80 4.93 17.20
N ILE A 40 14.19 4.82 18.37
CA ILE A 40 13.30 3.73 18.75
C ILE A 40 11.88 4.28 18.76
N ILE A 41 11.00 3.69 17.98
CA ILE A 41 9.57 4.01 17.90
C ILE A 41 8.85 3.37 19.11
N ASP A 42 7.93 4.12 19.69
CA ASP A 42 7.12 3.67 20.83
C ASP A 42 6.03 2.67 20.38
N LEU A 43 6.29 1.38 20.63
CA LEU A 43 5.38 0.30 20.24
C LEU A 43 4.01 0.34 20.92
N VAL A 44 3.90 0.96 22.11
CA VAL A 44 2.60 1.11 22.78
C VAL A 44 1.74 2.08 21.97
N LYS A 45 2.32 3.19 21.52
CA LYS A 45 1.64 4.13 20.62
C LYS A 45 1.36 3.49 19.26
N THR A 46 2.30 2.72 18.71
CA THR A 46 2.07 1.94 17.48
C THR A 46 0.87 1.01 17.62
N ALA A 47 0.74 0.28 18.73
CA ALA A 47 -0.39 -0.63 18.96
C ALA A 47 -1.75 0.12 19.01
N ILE A 48 -1.79 1.29 19.66
CA ILE A 48 -2.98 2.15 19.69
C ILE A 48 -3.33 2.63 18.27
N CYS A 49 -2.34 3.19 17.56
CA CYS A 49 -2.48 3.65 16.17
C CYS A 49 -2.94 2.53 15.24
N MET A 50 -2.35 1.34 15.35
CA MET A 50 -2.69 0.17 14.55
C MET A 50 -4.13 -0.29 14.81
N ASN A 51 -4.58 -0.30 16.06
CA ASN A 51 -5.96 -0.65 16.40
C ASN A 51 -6.95 0.38 15.83
N ASN A 52 -6.62 1.67 15.90
CA ASN A 52 -7.43 2.73 15.29
C ASN A 52 -7.47 2.59 13.76
N ALA A 53 -6.33 2.33 13.13
CA ALA A 53 -6.23 2.11 11.69
C ALA A 53 -7.02 0.89 11.25
N TYR A 54 -6.94 -0.22 11.98
CA TYR A 54 -7.70 -1.43 11.71
C TYR A 54 -9.21 -1.16 11.76
N LYS A 55 -9.71 -0.53 12.83
CA LYS A 55 -11.12 -0.19 12.98
C LYS A 55 -11.61 0.75 11.88
N TRP A 56 -10.83 1.79 11.57
CA TRP A 56 -11.15 2.75 10.52
C TRP A 56 -11.21 2.07 9.14
N THR A 57 -10.21 1.23 8.83
CA THR A 57 -10.12 0.47 7.57
C THR A 57 -11.29 -0.48 7.43
N ARG A 58 -11.63 -1.24 8.48
CA ARG A 58 -12.76 -2.15 8.52
C ARG A 58 -14.08 -1.42 8.26
N ASN A 59 -14.29 -0.27 8.90
CA ASN A 59 -15.50 0.54 8.69
C ASN A 59 -15.57 1.11 7.27
N ALA A 60 -14.46 1.62 6.75
CA ALA A 60 -14.35 2.09 5.36
C ALA A 60 -14.68 0.96 4.37
N ALA A 61 -14.14 -0.23 4.58
CA ALA A 61 -14.40 -1.39 3.75
C ALA A 61 -15.87 -1.85 3.82
N LYS A 62 -16.49 -1.82 5.01
CA LYS A 62 -17.92 -2.10 5.21
C LYS A 62 -18.81 -1.14 4.43
N SER A 63 -18.41 0.13 4.30
CA SER A 63 -19.12 1.12 3.48
C SER A 63 -18.85 0.98 1.97
N GLY A 64 -18.18 -0.08 1.52
CA GLY A 64 -17.89 -0.32 0.11
C GLY A 64 -16.78 0.55 -0.48
N LYS A 65 -15.95 1.21 0.37
CA LYS A 65 -14.81 2.00 -0.09
C LYS A 65 -13.74 1.12 -0.73
N ARG A 66 -13.05 1.68 -1.73
CA ARG A 66 -12.00 1.01 -2.50
C ARG A 66 -10.65 1.55 -2.09
N PHE A 67 -9.72 0.62 -1.94
CA PHE A 67 -8.38 0.87 -1.42
C PHE A 67 -7.36 0.75 -2.55
N LEU A 68 -6.36 1.62 -2.51
CA LEU A 68 -5.16 1.55 -3.32
C LEU A 68 -3.95 1.39 -2.40
N PHE A 69 -3.20 0.31 -2.54
CA PHE A 69 -1.96 0.11 -1.80
C PHE A 69 -0.77 0.64 -2.60
N VAL A 70 0.11 1.42 -1.98
CA VAL A 70 1.24 2.06 -2.62
C VAL A 70 2.50 1.80 -1.81
N GLY A 71 3.52 1.24 -2.48
CA GLY A 71 4.85 1.10 -1.89
C GLY A 71 5.85 0.59 -2.93
N THR A 72 6.76 1.46 -3.36
CA THR A 72 7.77 1.14 -4.39
C THR A 72 9.12 0.75 -3.82
N LYS A 73 9.24 0.80 -2.49
CA LYS A 73 10.42 0.36 -1.74
C LYS A 73 10.66 -1.13 -1.98
N LYS A 74 11.92 -1.56 -2.14
CA LYS A 74 12.25 -2.96 -2.45
C LYS A 74 11.64 -3.92 -1.41
N GLN A 75 11.70 -3.52 -0.14
CA GLN A 75 11.19 -4.26 1.00
C GLN A 75 9.65 -4.29 1.09
N ALA A 76 8.97 -3.36 0.42
CA ALA A 76 7.52 -3.24 0.42
C ALA A 76 6.87 -3.75 -0.88
N SER A 77 7.59 -3.72 -2.00
CA SER A 77 7.05 -3.92 -3.35
C SER A 77 6.30 -5.25 -3.50
N GLU A 78 6.91 -6.35 -3.06
CA GLU A 78 6.28 -7.67 -3.15
C GLU A 78 5.13 -7.81 -2.16
N VAL A 79 5.33 -7.40 -0.92
CA VAL A 79 4.32 -7.46 0.15
C VAL A 79 3.06 -6.67 -0.22
N VAL A 80 3.23 -5.45 -0.75
CA VAL A 80 2.12 -4.60 -1.22
C VAL A 80 1.30 -5.31 -2.30
N ALA A 81 1.96 -5.96 -3.27
CA ALA A 81 1.26 -6.67 -4.32
C ALA A 81 0.50 -7.89 -3.79
N GLN A 82 1.14 -8.67 -2.91
CA GLN A 82 0.54 -9.87 -2.31
C GLN A 82 -0.68 -9.53 -1.44
N GLU A 83 -0.54 -8.59 -0.49
CA GLU A 83 -1.61 -8.23 0.44
C GLU A 83 -2.77 -7.50 -0.25
N ALA A 84 -2.48 -6.65 -1.23
CA ALA A 84 -3.52 -6.00 -2.02
C ALA A 84 -4.30 -7.01 -2.86
N ALA A 85 -3.62 -7.97 -3.51
CA ALA A 85 -4.28 -9.03 -4.26
C ALA A 85 -5.16 -9.91 -3.33
N ARG A 86 -4.65 -10.24 -2.13
CA ARG A 86 -5.38 -11.05 -1.13
C ARG A 86 -6.68 -10.41 -0.67
N CYS A 87 -6.73 -9.07 -0.59
CA CYS A 87 -7.95 -8.34 -0.25
C CYS A 87 -8.69 -7.76 -1.48
N GLY A 88 -8.31 -8.13 -2.71
CA GLY A 88 -8.91 -7.59 -3.93
C GLY A 88 -8.82 -6.07 -4.08
N ALA A 89 -7.83 -5.45 -3.43
CA ALA A 89 -7.50 -4.04 -3.61
C ALA A 89 -6.56 -3.85 -4.81
N SER A 90 -6.52 -2.62 -5.32
CA SER A 90 -5.57 -2.26 -6.37
C SER A 90 -4.24 -1.84 -5.74
N TYR A 91 -3.14 -1.92 -6.50
CA TYR A 91 -1.83 -1.59 -5.96
C TYR A 91 -0.87 -0.96 -6.97
N VAL A 92 0.13 -0.25 -6.44
CA VAL A 92 1.31 0.25 -7.14
C VAL A 92 2.54 -0.16 -6.34
N ASN A 93 3.33 -1.08 -6.89
CA ASN A 93 4.52 -1.59 -6.24
C ASN A 93 5.83 -1.30 -6.97
N GLN A 94 5.78 -0.76 -8.19
CA GLN A 94 6.97 -0.51 -9.01
C GLN A 94 7.40 0.96 -8.95
N ARG A 95 6.66 1.85 -9.60
CA ARG A 95 6.94 3.29 -9.60
C ARG A 95 5.63 4.05 -9.69
N TRP A 96 5.48 5.07 -8.86
CA TRP A 96 4.41 6.06 -9.02
C TRP A 96 4.66 6.91 -10.27
N LEU A 97 3.75 6.86 -11.24
CA LEU A 97 3.75 7.76 -12.38
C LEU A 97 2.98 9.02 -11.97
N GLY A 98 3.60 10.19 -12.10
CA GLY A 98 2.92 11.45 -11.79
C GLY A 98 1.65 11.60 -12.61
N GLY A 99 0.57 12.05 -11.97
CA GLY A 99 -0.75 12.13 -12.57
C GLY A 99 -1.58 10.85 -12.45
N MET A 100 -1.14 9.85 -11.68
CA MET A 100 -1.88 8.59 -11.49
C MET A 100 -3.29 8.80 -10.92
N LEU A 101 -3.46 9.77 -10.01
CA LEU A 101 -4.78 10.12 -9.47
C LEU A 101 -5.30 11.41 -10.10
N THR A 102 -4.44 12.42 -10.23
CA THR A 102 -4.85 13.76 -10.69
C THR A 102 -5.16 13.84 -12.18
N ASN A 103 -4.57 12.96 -13.01
CA ASN A 103 -4.85 12.82 -14.45
C ASN A 103 -5.44 11.43 -14.76
N TRP A 104 -6.52 11.09 -14.05
CA TRP A 104 -7.16 9.78 -14.14
C TRP A 104 -7.67 9.42 -15.54
N THR A 105 -8.14 10.40 -16.32
CA THR A 105 -8.64 10.15 -17.69
C THR A 105 -7.56 9.58 -18.59
N THR A 106 -6.35 10.16 -18.55
CA THR A 106 -5.19 9.67 -19.30
C THR A 106 -4.71 8.33 -18.74
N MET A 107 -4.70 8.17 -17.42
CA MET A 107 -4.29 6.92 -16.78
C MET A 107 -5.22 5.76 -17.14
N LYS A 108 -6.53 6.01 -17.17
CA LYS A 108 -7.54 5.06 -17.60
C LYS A 108 -7.33 4.62 -19.05
N ALA A 109 -7.08 5.55 -19.97
CA ALA A 109 -6.78 5.22 -21.36
C ALA A 109 -5.54 4.31 -21.51
N ARG A 110 -4.51 4.51 -20.66
CA ARG A 110 -3.34 3.62 -20.62
C ARG A 110 -3.65 2.24 -20.06
N ILE A 111 -4.54 2.15 -19.06
CA ILE A 111 -5.00 0.86 -18.51
C ILE A 111 -5.84 0.11 -19.56
N ASP A 112 -6.67 0.80 -20.32
CA ASP A 112 -7.46 0.19 -21.40
C ASP A 112 -6.55 -0.30 -22.53
N ARG A 113 -5.53 0.50 -22.91
CA ARG A 113 -4.46 0.08 -23.84
C ARG A 113 -3.74 -1.18 -23.37
N LEU A 114 -3.45 -1.31 -22.06
CA LEU A 114 -2.86 -2.51 -21.49
C LEU A 114 -3.78 -3.73 -21.70
N LYS A 115 -5.08 -3.60 -21.42
CA LYS A 115 -6.06 -4.69 -21.61
C LYS A 115 -6.15 -5.12 -23.08
N ASP A 116 -6.07 -4.18 -24.00
CA ASP A 116 -6.08 -4.47 -25.43
C ASP A 116 -4.82 -5.24 -25.86
N LEU A 117 -3.64 -4.82 -25.39
CA LEU A 117 -2.39 -5.53 -25.67
C LEU A 117 -2.36 -6.93 -25.06
N GLU A 118 -2.89 -7.11 -23.84
CA GLU A 118 -3.05 -8.44 -23.22
C GLU A 118 -3.98 -9.34 -24.05
N ARG A 119 -5.08 -8.77 -24.59
CA ARG A 119 -5.98 -9.49 -25.50
C ARG A 119 -5.28 -9.91 -26.78
N MET A 120 -4.53 -9.00 -27.41
CA MET A 120 -3.76 -9.29 -28.63
C MET A 120 -2.65 -10.33 -28.41
N GLU A 121 -2.02 -10.34 -27.22
CA GLU A 121 -1.06 -11.38 -26.83
C GLU A 121 -1.76 -12.74 -26.70
N SER A 122 -2.87 -12.79 -25.97
CA SER A 122 -3.63 -14.03 -25.76
C SER A 122 -4.22 -14.62 -27.05
N SER A 123 -4.58 -13.78 -28.02
CA SER A 123 -5.13 -14.22 -29.30
C SER A 123 -4.04 -14.55 -30.34
N GLY A 124 -2.76 -14.41 -30.01
CA GLY A 124 -1.64 -14.61 -30.94
C GLY A 124 -1.48 -13.52 -32.01
N ALA A 125 -2.29 -12.46 -31.98
CA ALA A 125 -2.29 -11.40 -32.99
C ALA A 125 -0.96 -10.63 -33.04
N ILE A 126 -0.24 -10.53 -31.92
CA ILE A 126 1.10 -9.91 -31.88
C ILE A 126 2.11 -10.74 -32.68
N ALA A 127 2.02 -12.07 -32.64
CA ALA A 127 2.96 -12.96 -33.31
C ALA A 127 2.78 -12.98 -34.83
N MET A 128 1.58 -12.66 -35.33
CA MET A 128 1.26 -12.57 -36.76
C MET A 128 1.79 -11.29 -37.42
N ARG A 129 2.27 -10.31 -36.63
CA ARG A 129 2.82 -9.05 -37.16
C ARG A 129 4.29 -9.18 -37.55
N PRO A 130 4.80 -8.26 -38.40
CA PRO A 130 6.22 -8.19 -38.70
C PRO A 130 7.07 -8.14 -37.41
N LYS A 131 8.22 -8.83 -37.41
CA LYS A 131 9.08 -9.00 -36.21
C LYS A 131 9.38 -7.68 -35.49
N LYS A 132 9.62 -6.60 -36.24
CA LYS A 132 9.89 -5.26 -35.70
C LYS A 132 8.67 -4.70 -34.95
N GLU A 133 7.48 -4.76 -35.55
CA GLU A 133 6.23 -4.31 -34.91
C GLU A 133 5.87 -5.16 -33.69
N ALA A 134 5.97 -6.49 -33.83
CA ALA A 134 5.73 -7.41 -32.74
C ALA A 134 6.63 -7.13 -31.53
N SER A 135 7.91 -6.81 -31.78
CA SER A 135 8.86 -6.42 -30.73
C SER A 135 8.45 -5.13 -30.02
N VAL A 136 8.05 -4.09 -30.77
CA VAL A 136 7.58 -2.81 -30.20
C VAL A 136 6.34 -3.03 -29.32
N LEU A 137 5.37 -3.82 -29.78
CA LEU A 137 4.15 -4.12 -29.02
C LEU A 137 4.45 -4.92 -27.75
N ARG A 138 5.35 -5.90 -27.81
CA ARG A 138 5.78 -6.65 -26.61
C ARG A 138 6.46 -5.75 -25.60
N HIS A 139 7.36 -4.88 -26.04
CA HIS A 139 8.02 -3.93 -25.14
C HIS A 139 7.01 -2.93 -24.53
N GLU A 140 6.02 -2.47 -25.29
CA GLU A 140 4.92 -1.65 -24.77
C GLU A 140 4.12 -2.42 -23.70
N LEU A 141 3.73 -3.66 -23.99
CA LEU A 141 2.98 -4.53 -23.10
C LEU A 141 3.74 -4.80 -21.79
N GLU A 142 5.01 -5.21 -21.86
CA GLU A 142 5.84 -5.47 -20.67
C GLU A 142 5.95 -4.23 -19.79
N ARG A 143 6.17 -3.06 -20.40
CA ARG A 143 6.26 -1.79 -19.68
C ARG A 143 4.94 -1.44 -19.00
N LEU A 144 3.81 -1.54 -19.72
CA LEU A 144 2.49 -1.22 -19.14
C LEU A 144 2.10 -2.24 -18.06
N ARG A 145 2.36 -3.54 -18.26
CA ARG A 145 2.09 -4.59 -17.28
C ARG A 145 2.89 -4.36 -16.00
N LYS A 146 4.17 -3.98 -16.13
CA LYS A 146 5.04 -3.65 -14.98
C LYS A 146 4.49 -2.50 -14.14
N TYR A 147 4.07 -1.39 -14.74
CA TYR A 147 3.69 -0.19 -13.99
C TYR A 147 2.20 -0.08 -13.66
N LEU A 148 1.32 -0.63 -14.50
CA LEU A 148 -0.14 -0.47 -14.40
C LEU A 148 -0.87 -1.79 -14.09
N GLY A 149 -0.16 -2.91 -14.00
CA GLY A 149 -0.77 -4.24 -13.77
C GLY A 149 -1.65 -4.28 -12.51
N GLY A 150 -1.20 -3.66 -11.42
CA GLY A 150 -1.95 -3.60 -10.16
C GLY A 150 -3.15 -2.64 -10.17
N LEU A 151 -3.29 -1.82 -11.21
CA LEU A 151 -4.39 -0.86 -11.38
C LEU A 151 -5.50 -1.38 -12.31
N LYS A 152 -5.33 -2.56 -12.93
CA LYS A 152 -6.27 -3.10 -13.95
C LYS A 152 -7.71 -3.23 -13.46
N GLY A 153 -7.90 -3.50 -12.16
CA GLY A 153 -9.21 -3.61 -11.51
C GLY A 153 -9.90 -2.27 -11.21
N MET A 154 -9.19 -1.14 -11.32
CA MET A 154 -9.74 0.16 -10.98
C MET A 154 -10.62 0.73 -12.10
N LYS A 155 -11.91 0.91 -11.80
CA LYS A 155 -12.87 1.56 -12.72
C LYS A 155 -12.99 3.07 -12.51
N ARG A 156 -12.76 3.54 -11.30
CA ARG A 156 -12.78 4.95 -10.87
C ARG A 156 -11.72 5.14 -9.77
N LEU A 157 -11.42 6.39 -9.42
CA LEU A 157 -10.43 6.75 -8.37
C LEU A 157 -10.64 5.98 -7.06
N PRO A 158 -9.57 5.70 -6.28
CA PRO A 158 -9.71 5.04 -4.99
C PRO A 158 -10.36 5.98 -3.97
N ASP A 159 -11.01 5.40 -2.96
CA ASP A 159 -11.65 6.17 -1.89
C ASP A 159 -10.71 6.32 -0.67
N VAL A 160 -9.65 5.48 -0.61
CA VAL A 160 -8.60 5.47 0.43
C VAL A 160 -7.29 5.00 -0.22
N VAL A 161 -6.16 5.58 0.18
CA VAL A 161 -4.83 5.07 -0.17
C VAL A 161 -4.11 4.56 1.08
N VAL A 162 -3.53 3.36 1.00
CA VAL A 162 -2.62 2.79 2.00
C VAL A 162 -1.21 2.95 1.48
N LEU A 163 -0.33 3.58 2.26
CA LEU A 163 0.99 4.03 1.79
C LEU A 163 2.11 3.54 2.70
N VAL A 164 3.20 3.06 2.08
CA VAL A 164 4.45 2.70 2.74
C VAL A 164 5.54 3.68 2.31
N ASP A 165 6.21 4.30 3.28
CA ASP A 165 7.28 5.30 3.08
C ASP A 165 6.80 6.57 2.35
N GLN A 166 6.33 7.57 3.13
CA GLN A 166 5.88 8.87 2.59
C GLN A 166 6.97 9.60 1.80
N ARG A 167 8.23 9.44 2.20
CA ARG A 167 9.36 10.17 1.61
C ARG A 167 9.67 9.65 0.22
N ARG A 168 9.49 8.35 0.01
CA ARG A 168 9.65 7.71 -1.30
C ARG A 168 8.43 7.95 -2.19
N GLU A 169 7.23 8.00 -1.61
CA GLU A 169 5.97 8.16 -2.33
C GLU A 169 5.40 9.59 -2.26
N THR A 170 6.25 10.61 -2.17
CA THR A 170 5.83 12.02 -2.01
C THR A 170 4.81 12.46 -3.08
N ASN A 171 4.99 12.03 -4.33
CA ASN A 171 4.04 12.37 -5.40
C ASN A 171 2.65 11.76 -5.16
N ALA A 172 2.58 10.53 -4.65
CA ALA A 172 1.31 9.88 -4.32
C ALA A 172 0.61 10.62 -3.16
N VAL A 173 1.37 11.02 -2.14
CA VAL A 173 0.87 11.82 -1.01
C VAL A 173 0.29 13.15 -1.50
N LEU A 174 1.03 13.90 -2.33
CA LEU A 174 0.59 15.19 -2.84
C LEU A 174 -0.66 15.07 -3.73
N GLU A 175 -0.70 14.07 -4.60
CA GLU A 175 -1.87 13.84 -5.46
C GLU A 175 -3.12 13.43 -4.67
N ALA A 176 -2.97 12.55 -3.67
CA ALA A 176 -4.07 12.14 -2.81
C ALA A 176 -4.63 13.32 -2.01
N ARG A 177 -3.75 14.14 -1.42
CA ARG A 177 -4.15 15.36 -0.69
C ARG A 177 -4.87 16.36 -1.58
N LYS A 178 -4.40 16.56 -2.82
CA LYS A 178 -5.05 17.48 -3.77
C LYS A 178 -6.48 17.05 -4.13
N LEU A 179 -6.79 15.77 -4.00
CA LEU A 179 -8.10 15.20 -4.31
C LEU A 179 -8.91 14.86 -3.05
N ASP A 180 -8.46 15.29 -1.87
CA ASP A 180 -9.07 14.98 -0.57
C ASP A 180 -9.28 13.47 -0.33
N ILE A 181 -8.37 12.63 -0.86
CA ILE A 181 -8.39 11.19 -0.65
C ILE A 181 -7.63 10.88 0.66
N PRO A 182 -8.28 10.27 1.67
CA PRO A 182 -7.63 9.97 2.93
C PRO A 182 -6.52 8.93 2.79
N LEU A 183 -5.45 9.15 3.56
CA LEU A 183 -4.23 8.35 3.61
C LEU A 183 -4.12 7.59 4.92
N ILE A 184 -3.93 6.27 4.80
CA ILE A 184 -3.39 5.42 5.86
C ILE A 184 -1.92 5.23 5.57
N SER A 185 -1.03 5.64 6.47
CA SER A 185 0.41 5.60 6.20
C SER A 185 1.18 4.90 7.29
N MET A 186 2.08 4.00 6.88
CA MET A 186 3.20 3.60 7.73
C MET A 186 4.15 4.79 7.85
N LEU A 187 4.51 5.15 9.08
CA LEU A 187 5.37 6.29 9.37
C LEU A 187 6.64 5.84 10.09
N ASP A 188 7.77 5.97 9.41
CA ASP A 188 9.05 5.98 10.08
C ASP A 188 9.35 7.39 10.61
N THR A 189 10.39 7.49 11.42
CA THR A 189 10.93 8.67 12.10
C THR A 189 11.26 9.84 11.18
N ASN A 190 11.44 9.62 9.88
CA ASN A 190 11.72 10.63 8.87
C ASN A 190 10.47 11.21 8.17
N CYS A 191 9.28 10.65 8.44
CA CYS A 191 8.00 11.02 7.82
C CYS A 191 7.33 12.20 8.52
N ASP A 192 6.35 12.85 7.88
CA ASP A 192 5.55 13.91 8.51
C ASP A 192 4.16 13.35 8.88
N PRO A 193 3.84 13.23 10.18
CA PRO A 193 2.57 12.66 10.62
C PRO A 193 1.35 13.51 10.24
N ASP A 194 1.53 14.78 9.88
CA ASP A 194 0.43 15.66 9.45
C ASP A 194 0.05 15.45 7.98
N LEU A 195 0.77 14.58 7.26
CA LEU A 195 0.50 14.23 5.87
C LEU A 195 -0.46 13.04 5.70
N CYS A 196 -0.95 12.44 6.79
CA CYS A 196 -1.92 11.35 6.73
C CYS A 196 -2.96 11.44 7.84
N GLU A 197 -4.18 11.02 7.54
CA GLU A 197 -5.31 11.01 8.48
C GLU A 197 -5.21 9.83 9.46
N VAL A 198 -4.62 8.72 9.03
CA VAL A 198 -4.49 7.49 9.83
C VAL A 198 -3.02 7.09 9.90
N PRO A 199 -2.25 7.62 10.88
CA PRO A 199 -0.83 7.30 11.04
C PRO A 199 -0.63 5.95 11.72
N ILE A 200 0.33 5.16 11.24
CA ILE A 200 0.82 3.92 11.87
C ILE A 200 2.34 4.03 12.06
N PRO A 201 2.82 4.50 13.23
CA PRO A 201 4.25 4.66 13.49
C PRO A 201 4.95 3.29 13.52
N CYS A 202 5.81 3.00 12.56
CA CYS A 202 6.52 1.72 12.48
C CYS A 202 7.66 1.77 11.47
N ASN A 203 8.58 0.82 11.57
CA ASN A 203 9.67 0.61 10.63
C ASN A 203 9.16 0.27 9.22
N ASP A 204 9.57 1.05 8.22
CA ASP A 204 9.26 0.82 6.80
C ASP A 204 10.42 0.17 6.00
N ASP A 205 11.57 -0.04 6.63
CA ASP A 205 12.76 -0.71 6.06
C ASP A 205 12.76 -2.23 6.29
N ALA A 206 12.04 -2.72 7.30
CA ALA A 206 11.95 -4.15 7.60
C ALA A 206 10.78 -4.83 6.88
N VAL A 207 11.08 -5.83 6.03
CA VAL A 207 10.06 -6.62 5.30
C VAL A 207 9.01 -7.21 6.25
N ARG A 208 9.44 -7.77 7.38
CA ARG A 208 8.54 -8.36 8.39
C ARG A 208 7.61 -7.32 9.02
N SER A 209 8.10 -6.10 9.27
CA SER A 209 7.28 -4.99 9.79
C SER A 209 6.23 -4.56 8.77
N VAL A 210 6.62 -4.37 7.50
CA VAL A 210 5.70 -4.03 6.41
C VAL A 210 4.64 -5.12 6.22
N GLN A 211 5.04 -6.39 6.23
CA GLN A 211 4.12 -7.52 6.11
C GLN A 211 3.14 -7.59 7.27
N LEU A 212 3.61 -7.37 8.51
CA LEU A 212 2.74 -7.36 9.68
C LEU A 212 1.67 -6.27 9.57
N VAL A 213 2.05 -5.04 9.22
CA VAL A 213 1.10 -3.92 9.15
C VAL A 213 0.14 -4.08 7.96
N LEU A 214 0.67 -4.32 6.76
CA LEU A 214 -0.16 -4.46 5.57
C LEU A 214 -1.07 -5.68 5.64
N GLY A 215 -0.60 -6.79 6.19
CA GLY A 215 -1.39 -8.01 6.40
C GLY A 215 -2.60 -7.75 7.29
N ARG A 216 -2.42 -7.04 8.41
CA ARG A 216 -3.52 -6.69 9.31
C ARG A 216 -4.49 -5.69 8.68
N LEU A 217 -4.02 -4.75 7.85
CA LEU A 217 -4.92 -3.86 7.11
C LEU A 217 -5.73 -4.62 6.05
N ALA A 218 -5.11 -5.57 5.34
CA ALA A 218 -5.81 -6.42 4.38
C ALA A 218 -6.83 -7.34 5.06
N ASP A 219 -6.53 -7.87 6.26
CA ASP A 219 -7.50 -8.59 7.10
C ASP A 219 -8.70 -7.70 7.44
N ALA A 220 -8.45 -6.45 7.87
CA ALA A 220 -9.52 -5.49 8.17
C ALA A 220 -10.43 -5.21 6.97
N ILE A 221 -9.86 -5.10 5.77
CA ILE A 221 -10.61 -4.91 4.52
C ILE A 221 -11.50 -6.13 4.25
N ASN A 222 -10.93 -7.33 4.36
CA ASN A 222 -11.66 -8.58 4.12
C ASN A 222 -12.80 -8.77 5.12
N GLU A 223 -12.55 -8.56 6.42
CA GLU A 223 -13.58 -8.59 7.47
C GLU A 223 -14.68 -7.55 7.26
N GLY A 224 -14.30 -6.34 6.82
CA GLY A 224 -15.25 -5.27 6.54
C GLY A 224 -16.19 -5.60 5.38
N ARG A 225 -15.68 -6.23 4.32
CA ARG A 225 -16.45 -6.58 3.13
C ARG A 225 -17.35 -7.80 3.30
N HIS A 226 -16.86 -8.85 3.96
CA HIS A 226 -17.59 -10.13 4.05
C HIS A 226 -18.39 -10.26 5.36
N GLY A 227 -18.25 -9.32 6.28
CA GLY A 227 -18.75 -9.47 7.65
C GLY A 227 -17.99 -10.58 8.40
N SER A 228 -18.21 -10.71 9.70
CA SER A 228 -17.57 -11.72 10.56
C SER A 228 -18.09 -13.16 10.32
N ASN A 229 -18.27 -13.58 9.06
CA ASN A 229 -18.82 -14.90 8.74
C ASN A 229 -17.81 -16.05 8.88
N ASP A 230 -16.53 -15.76 9.11
CA ASP A 230 -15.48 -16.79 9.19
C ASP A 230 -15.24 -17.38 10.59
N GLN A 231 -15.92 -16.87 11.62
CA GLN A 231 -15.84 -17.46 12.98
C GLN A 231 -16.93 -18.49 13.28
N ARG A 232 -17.98 -18.62 12.45
CA ARG A 232 -19.03 -19.64 12.65
C ARG A 232 -18.74 -21.00 11.99
N GLY A 233 -17.70 -21.09 11.15
CA GLY A 233 -17.34 -22.32 10.42
C GLY A 233 -16.34 -23.25 11.13
N ARG A 234 -15.68 -22.80 12.21
CA ARG A 234 -14.61 -23.56 12.91
C ARG A 234 -15.02 -24.21 14.23
N GLN A 235 -16.31 -24.17 14.61
CA GLN A 235 -16.82 -24.76 15.84
C GLN A 235 -17.85 -25.88 15.63
N ARG A 236 -17.96 -26.39 14.40
CA ARG A 236 -18.72 -27.61 14.11
C ARG A 236 -17.76 -28.59 13.45
N TYR A 237 -17.08 -29.41 14.25
CA TYR A 237 -16.79 -30.83 14.07
C TYR A 237 -16.15 -31.33 15.36
#